data_AF-A0A1B9LBY5-F1
#
_entry.id   AF-A0A1B9LBY5-F1
#
_cell.length_a   1.000
_cell.length_b   1.000
_cell.length_c   1.000
_cell.angle_alpha   90.00
_cell.angle_beta   90.00
_cell.angle_gamma   90.00
#
_symmetry.space_group_name_H-M   'P 1'
#
loop_
_entity.id
_entity.type
_entity.pdbx_description
1 polymer ?
#
loop_
_entity_poly.entity_id
_entity_poly.type
_entity_poly.pdbx_seq_one_letter_code
_entity_poly.pdbx_strand_id
1 'polypeptide(L)'
;MTTGLYTQNLQLIKYPRTPHLQGSRLQPGDSEQGQLAYKQLANQYIVVEEKLDGANCAISFSAGGELLLQSRGHYLMGGGRERQFNLLKHWAKAHEHWLLDHLQDRYIMYGEWLHKKHSVFYDALPHYFCEFDIWDRQQHCFLSTQARHALLVDGPILSVPVLYAGIAPAKQSDLLALVTYSLAKSTTWKSCFEQIIQREKLDLTKAWKQCDKSDLMEGLYLKIETDEHTVGRLKWVRQDFVQAILDAGQHHADQPFIPNQLTSGADIYSPTLIVNWNKLNIRE
;
A
#
# COMPACT_ATOMS: atom_id res chain seq x y z
N MET A 1 31.23 10.55 -3.43
CA MET A 1 30.65 10.43 -4.80
C MET A 1 30.74 9.00 -5.31
N THR A 2 30.49 8.00 -4.45
CA THR A 2 30.73 6.57 -4.75
C THR A 2 29.46 5.73 -4.62
N THR A 3 28.47 6.16 -3.85
CA THR A 3 27.18 5.45 -3.67
C THR A 3 26.28 5.47 -4.90
N GLY A 4 26.33 6.52 -5.73
CA GLY A 4 25.46 6.64 -6.91
C GLY A 4 25.77 5.67 -8.06
N LEU A 5 27.00 5.15 -8.14
CA LEU A 5 27.47 4.29 -9.24
C LEU A 5 27.12 2.80 -9.03
N TYR A 6 27.06 2.31 -7.77
CA TYR A 6 26.76 0.90 -7.49
C TYR A 6 25.28 0.54 -7.73
N THR A 7 24.37 1.47 -7.48
CA THR A 7 22.93 1.30 -7.72
C THR A 7 22.53 1.15 -9.19
N GLN A 8 23.35 1.63 -10.14
CA GLN A 8 22.99 1.57 -11.57
C GLN A 8 23.04 0.15 -12.17
N ASN A 9 23.70 -0.80 -11.50
CA ASN A 9 23.84 -2.19 -11.96
C ASN A 9 23.02 -3.20 -11.13
N LEU A 10 22.27 -2.76 -10.13
CA LEU A 10 21.41 -3.66 -9.34
C LEU A 10 20.14 -3.97 -10.11
N GLN A 11 19.86 -5.27 -10.32
CA GLN A 11 18.61 -5.70 -10.93
C GLN A 11 17.43 -5.31 -10.02
N LEU A 12 16.51 -4.51 -10.56
CA LEU A 12 15.27 -4.15 -9.86
C LEU A 12 14.29 -5.33 -9.89
N ILE A 13 13.97 -5.90 -8.73
CA ILE A 13 12.89 -6.88 -8.60
C ILE A 13 11.59 -6.11 -8.38
N LYS A 14 10.77 -6.05 -9.44
CA LYS A 14 9.47 -5.36 -9.43
C LYS A 14 8.44 -6.22 -8.69
N TYR A 15 7.55 -5.55 -7.94
CA TYR A 15 6.39 -6.24 -7.38
C TYR A 15 5.53 -6.84 -8.52
N PRO A 16 5.18 -8.15 -8.46
CA PRO A 16 4.44 -8.80 -9.53
C PRO A 16 3.10 -8.10 -9.80
N ARG A 17 2.63 -8.21 -11.05
CA ARG A 17 1.25 -7.82 -11.35
C ARG A 17 0.30 -8.74 -10.60
N THR A 18 -0.73 -8.16 -10.00
CA THR A 18 -1.76 -8.91 -9.28
C THR A 18 -2.97 -9.10 -10.20
N PRO A 19 -3.37 -10.34 -10.53
CA PRO A 19 -4.57 -10.62 -11.30
C PRO A 19 -5.85 -10.12 -10.62
N HIS A 20 -6.88 -9.87 -11.43
CA HIS A 20 -8.20 -9.49 -10.92
C HIS A 20 -9.02 -10.70 -10.53
N LEU A 21 -9.79 -10.60 -9.44
CA LEU A 21 -10.87 -11.54 -9.14
C LEU A 21 -12.07 -11.26 -10.05
N GLN A 22 -12.83 -12.29 -10.42
CA GLN A 22 -14.10 -12.18 -11.13
C GLN A 22 -14.99 -11.08 -10.56
N GLY A 23 -15.50 -10.20 -11.43
CA GLY A 23 -16.38 -9.09 -11.04
C GLY A 23 -15.65 -7.88 -10.47
N SER A 24 -14.32 -7.92 -10.37
CA SER A 24 -13.51 -6.73 -10.13
C SER A 24 -13.63 -5.78 -11.31
N ARG A 25 -13.62 -4.48 -11.05
CA ARG A 25 -13.47 -3.50 -12.12
C ARG A 25 -12.04 -3.50 -12.63
N LEU A 26 -11.88 -3.49 -13.96
CA LEU A 26 -10.60 -3.41 -14.64
C LEU A 26 -10.15 -1.95 -14.76
N GLN A 27 -8.86 -1.70 -14.58
CA GLN A 27 -8.27 -0.39 -14.82
C GLN A 27 -7.75 -0.31 -16.28
N PRO A 28 -7.47 0.89 -16.82
CA PRO A 28 -6.88 1.04 -18.14
C PRO A 28 -5.61 0.20 -18.30
N GLY A 29 -5.60 -0.73 -19.25
CA GLY A 29 -4.49 -1.64 -19.52
C GLY A 29 -4.64 -3.06 -18.94
N ASP A 30 -5.70 -3.32 -18.15
CA ASP A 30 -6.08 -4.67 -17.74
C ASP A 30 -6.99 -5.35 -18.80
N SER A 31 -6.92 -6.68 -18.91
CA SER A 31 -7.74 -7.48 -19.82
C SER A 31 -8.74 -8.35 -19.08
N GLU A 32 -9.98 -8.46 -19.58
CA GLU A 32 -11.02 -9.36 -19.06
C GLU A 32 -10.59 -10.83 -19.06
N GLN A 33 -9.72 -11.22 -19.99
CA GLN A 33 -9.19 -12.59 -20.09
C GLN A 33 -8.25 -12.97 -18.93
N GLY A 34 -7.89 -12.02 -18.06
CA GLY A 34 -7.04 -12.22 -16.89
C GLY A 34 -7.78 -12.31 -15.55
N GLN A 35 -9.12 -12.28 -15.53
CA GLN A 35 -9.87 -12.42 -14.28
C GLN A 35 -9.93 -13.89 -13.83
N LEU A 36 -9.60 -14.14 -12.57
CA LEU A 36 -9.67 -15.47 -11.96
C LEU A 36 -11.03 -15.67 -11.29
N ALA A 37 -11.64 -16.83 -11.56
CA ALA A 37 -12.98 -17.14 -11.08
C ALA A 37 -12.96 -17.43 -9.57
N TYR A 38 -13.90 -16.89 -8.80
CA TYR A 38 -13.92 -17.05 -7.33
C TYR A 38 -13.92 -18.51 -6.89
N LYS A 39 -14.56 -19.40 -7.67
CA LYS A 39 -14.57 -20.85 -7.42
C LYS A 39 -13.16 -21.48 -7.31
N GLN A 40 -12.12 -20.85 -7.84
CA GLN A 40 -10.74 -21.31 -7.72
C GLN A 40 -10.17 -21.15 -6.31
N LEU A 41 -10.80 -20.32 -5.47
CA LEU A 41 -10.44 -20.14 -4.06
C LEU A 41 -11.10 -21.17 -3.15
N ALA A 42 -11.98 -22.04 -3.66
CA ALA A 42 -12.65 -23.04 -2.83
C ALA A 42 -11.64 -23.89 -2.04
N ASN A 43 -11.85 -23.97 -0.72
CA ASN A 43 -10.98 -24.68 0.24
C ASN A 43 -9.54 -24.15 0.35
N GLN A 44 -9.22 -23.01 -0.25
CA GLN A 44 -7.92 -22.36 -0.08
C GLN A 44 -7.92 -21.51 1.19
N TYR A 45 -6.81 -21.53 1.93
CA TYR A 45 -6.57 -20.54 2.98
C TYR A 45 -6.21 -19.20 2.33
N ILE A 46 -6.95 -18.16 2.67
CA ILE A 46 -6.74 -16.82 2.16
C ILE A 46 -6.55 -15.82 3.29
N VAL A 47 -5.74 -14.80 3.01
CA VAL A 47 -5.68 -13.56 3.79
C VAL A 47 -6.22 -12.44 2.91
N VAL A 48 -7.18 -11.69 3.46
CA VAL A 48 -7.80 -10.54 2.80
C VAL A 48 -7.37 -9.28 3.54
N GLU A 49 -6.76 -8.37 2.81
CA GLU A 49 -6.29 -7.08 3.31
C GLU A 49 -7.06 -5.95 2.64
N GLU A 50 -7.22 -4.82 3.34
CA GLU A 50 -7.72 -3.60 2.68
C GLU A 50 -6.73 -3.20 1.58
N LYS A 51 -7.24 -3.00 0.37
CA LYS A 51 -6.44 -2.40 -0.69
C LYS A 51 -6.39 -0.90 -0.44
N LEU A 52 -5.23 -0.39 -0.03
CA LEU A 52 -4.97 1.04 0.08
C LEU A 52 -4.55 1.60 -1.29
N ASP A 53 -4.84 2.88 -1.48
CA ASP A 53 -4.62 3.62 -2.73
C ASP A 53 -3.48 4.63 -2.57
N GLY A 54 -2.28 4.24 -3.01
CA GLY A 54 -1.10 5.07 -2.97
C GLY A 54 -0.06 4.63 -4.00
N ALA A 55 1.20 4.87 -3.67
CA ALA A 55 2.32 4.54 -4.52
C ALA A 55 3.02 3.27 -4.02
N ASN A 56 3.02 2.23 -4.86
CA ASN A 56 3.85 1.05 -4.64
C ASN A 56 5.33 1.45 -4.49
N CYS A 57 5.94 1.02 -3.40
CA CYS A 57 7.37 1.17 -3.14
C CYS A 57 7.93 -0.09 -2.46
N ALA A 58 9.26 -0.15 -2.37
CA ALA A 58 9.93 -1.19 -1.61
C ALA A 58 11.21 -0.68 -0.93
N ILE A 59 11.60 -1.40 0.12
CA ILE A 59 12.77 -1.17 0.95
C ILE A 59 13.57 -2.46 0.99
N SER A 60 14.86 -2.38 0.73
CA SER A 60 15.80 -3.50 0.79
C SER A 60 17.22 -2.99 1.00
N PHE A 61 18.18 -3.88 1.18
CA PHE A 61 19.59 -3.53 1.22
C PHE A 61 20.40 -4.24 0.14
N SER A 62 21.48 -3.61 -0.30
CA SER A 62 22.50 -4.28 -1.10
C SER A 62 23.31 -5.25 -0.23
N ALA A 63 24.09 -6.15 -0.85
CA ALA A 63 25.03 -7.01 -0.13
C ALA A 63 26.10 -6.22 0.68
N GLY A 64 26.30 -4.94 0.35
CA GLY A 64 27.16 -4.03 1.10
C GLY A 64 26.46 -3.31 2.26
N GLY A 65 25.18 -3.60 2.52
CA GLY A 65 24.37 -2.94 3.55
C GLY A 65 23.88 -1.54 3.15
N GLU A 66 23.88 -1.19 1.86
CA GLU A 66 23.37 0.10 1.41
C GLU A 66 21.85 0.07 1.33
N LEU A 67 21.18 1.06 1.93
CA LEU A 67 19.72 1.21 1.85
C LEU A 67 19.27 1.48 0.41
N LEU A 68 18.40 0.61 -0.10
CA LEU A 68 17.80 0.71 -1.43
C LEU A 68 16.30 0.97 -1.29
N LEU A 69 15.88 2.14 -1.79
CA LEU A 69 14.47 2.49 -1.90
C LEU A 69 14.05 2.45 -3.36
N GLN A 70 12.89 1.86 -3.64
CA GLN A 70 12.38 1.75 -5.02
C GLN A 70 10.93 2.20 -5.11
N SER A 71 10.58 2.81 -6.24
CA SER A 71 9.21 2.83 -6.74
C SER A 71 8.92 1.53 -7.48
N ARG A 72 7.70 1.39 -8.02
CA ARG A 72 7.35 0.27 -8.92
C ARG A 72 8.29 0.08 -10.11
N GLY A 73 8.86 1.17 -10.64
CA GLY A 73 9.55 1.17 -11.94
C GLY A 73 11.08 1.31 -11.87
N HIS A 74 11.61 1.89 -10.80
CA HIS A 74 13.02 2.26 -10.66
C HIS A 74 13.40 2.50 -9.19
N TYR A 75 14.69 2.40 -8.88
CA TYR A 75 15.25 2.87 -7.60
C TYR A 75 15.14 4.39 -7.48
N LEU A 76 14.89 4.87 -6.26
CA LEU A 76 14.72 6.27 -5.91
C LEU A 76 16.08 6.92 -5.69
N MET A 77 16.64 7.47 -6.77
CA MET A 77 18.02 7.99 -6.81
C MET A 77 18.10 9.51 -6.60
N GLY A 78 16.96 10.17 -6.36
CA GLY A 78 16.86 11.62 -6.27
C GLY A 78 16.36 12.26 -7.57
N GLY A 79 15.75 13.45 -7.44
CA GLY A 79 15.23 14.23 -8.57
C GLY A 79 13.82 14.75 -8.33
N GLY A 80 13.42 15.76 -9.11
CA GLY A 80 12.14 16.48 -8.92
C GLY A 80 10.89 15.60 -9.05
N ARG A 81 10.96 14.50 -9.82
CA ARG A 81 9.85 13.54 -10.02
C ARG A 81 9.63 12.61 -8.81
N GLU A 82 10.53 12.62 -7.84
CA GLU A 82 10.47 11.77 -6.65
C GLU A 82 9.95 12.53 -5.41
N ARG A 83 9.45 13.77 -5.58
CA ARG A 83 8.98 14.63 -4.46
C ARG A 83 8.07 13.88 -3.49
N GLN A 84 7.19 13.03 -3.99
CA GLN A 84 6.27 12.26 -3.14
C GLN A 84 6.96 11.31 -2.16
N PHE A 85 8.15 10.82 -2.51
CA PHE A 85 8.94 9.89 -1.71
C PHE A 85 9.99 10.56 -0.82
N ASN A 86 10.11 11.90 -0.82
CA ASN A 86 11.12 12.58 0.00
C ASN A 86 10.97 12.26 1.50
N LEU A 87 9.73 12.19 2.00
CA LEU A 87 9.48 11.81 3.39
C LEU A 87 9.78 10.32 3.65
N LEU A 88 9.50 9.42 2.69
CA LEU A 88 9.89 8.01 2.78
C LEU A 88 11.41 7.86 2.92
N LYS A 89 12.20 8.63 2.16
CA LYS A 89 13.67 8.62 2.23
C LYS A 89 14.18 9.02 3.60
N HIS A 90 13.62 10.08 4.19
CA HIS A 90 14.00 10.51 5.53
C HIS A 90 13.62 9.48 6.59
N TRP A 91 12.39 8.96 6.52
CA TRP A 91 11.90 7.94 7.45
C TRP A 91 12.72 6.66 7.39
N ALA A 92 12.99 6.13 6.19
CA ALA A 92 13.77 4.91 6.02
C ALA A 92 15.23 5.10 6.49
N LYS A 93 15.78 6.31 6.34
CA LYS A 93 17.11 6.63 6.87
C LYS A 93 17.11 6.71 8.40
N ALA A 94 16.07 7.25 9.01
CA ALA A 94 15.94 7.33 10.46
C ALA A 94 15.87 5.94 11.12
N HIS A 95 15.22 4.98 10.46
CA HIS A 95 15.06 3.60 10.92
C HIS A 95 16.02 2.60 10.26
N GLU A 96 17.07 3.09 9.58
CA GLU A 96 17.94 2.26 8.73
C GLU A 96 18.59 1.11 9.50
N HIS A 97 19.01 1.34 10.75
CA HIS A 97 19.63 0.30 11.57
C HIS A 97 18.67 -0.86 11.83
N TRP A 98 17.46 -0.56 12.32
CA TRP A 98 16.44 -1.58 12.56
C TRP A 98 16.06 -2.30 11.26
N LEU A 99 15.89 -1.55 10.17
CA LEU A 99 15.57 -2.09 8.85
C LEU A 99 16.67 -3.03 8.35
N LEU A 100 17.95 -2.67 8.52
CA LEU A 100 19.08 -3.49 8.09
C LEU A 100 19.17 -4.79 8.89
N ASP A 101 18.98 -4.71 10.21
CA ASP A 101 19.06 -5.89 11.09
C ASP A 101 17.99 -6.94 10.74
N HIS A 102 16.79 -6.49 10.34
CA HIS A 102 15.66 -7.38 10.03
C HIS A 102 15.62 -7.82 8.56
N LEU A 103 15.88 -6.90 7.61
CA LEU A 103 15.78 -7.22 6.18
C LEU A 103 17.06 -7.83 5.63
N GLN A 104 18.21 -7.36 6.12
CA GLN A 104 19.54 -7.67 5.58
C GLN A 104 19.56 -7.47 4.05
N ASP A 105 20.46 -8.14 3.34
CA ASP A 105 20.43 -8.23 1.88
C ASP A 105 19.47 -9.32 1.36
N ARG A 106 18.75 -10.01 2.26
CA ARG A 106 17.87 -11.14 1.95
C ARG A 106 16.47 -10.69 1.52
N TYR A 107 15.87 -9.75 2.23
CA TYR A 107 14.46 -9.43 2.06
C TYR A 107 14.23 -8.15 1.25
N ILE A 108 13.18 -8.16 0.42
CA ILE A 108 12.59 -6.96 -0.16
C ILE A 108 11.22 -6.76 0.47
N MET A 109 11.09 -5.70 1.26
CA MET A 109 9.83 -5.33 1.88
C MET A 109 9.07 -4.37 0.96
N TYR A 110 7.96 -4.84 0.40
CA TYR A 110 7.05 -4.05 -0.41
C TYR A 110 5.98 -3.42 0.46
N GLY A 111 5.64 -2.18 0.15
CA GLY A 111 4.58 -1.46 0.85
C GLY A 111 3.94 -0.38 -0.01
N GLU A 112 2.78 0.06 0.46
CA GLU A 112 2.03 1.15 -0.12
C GLU A 112 2.45 2.45 0.58
N TRP A 113 2.95 3.40 -0.21
CA TRP A 113 3.31 4.73 0.26
C TRP A 113 2.15 5.69 0.06
N LEU A 114 1.61 6.20 1.16
CA LEU A 114 0.32 6.89 1.22
C LEU A 114 0.45 8.38 1.53
N HIS A 115 1.66 8.95 1.56
CA HIS A 115 1.83 10.37 1.89
C HIS A 115 1.15 11.29 0.88
N LYS A 116 1.22 10.98 -0.42
CA LYS A 116 0.49 11.70 -1.47
C LYS A 116 -0.85 11.02 -1.71
N LYS A 117 -1.94 11.79 -1.69
CA LYS A 117 -3.24 11.35 -2.19
C LYS A 117 -3.11 10.92 -3.66
N HIS A 118 -3.55 9.70 -3.96
CA HIS A 118 -3.81 9.25 -5.33
C HIS A 118 -5.25 9.61 -5.69
N SER A 119 -6.17 8.66 -5.67
CA SER A 119 -7.60 8.90 -5.86
C SER A 119 -8.35 9.01 -4.54
N VAL A 120 -7.99 8.22 -3.52
CA VAL A 120 -8.57 8.29 -2.18
C VAL A 120 -7.77 9.25 -1.29
N PHE A 121 -8.49 10.16 -0.63
CA PHE A 121 -7.95 10.94 0.48
C PHE A 121 -8.17 10.22 1.81
N TYR A 122 -7.08 10.07 2.56
CA TYR A 122 -7.06 9.50 3.90
C TYR A 122 -6.72 10.60 4.91
N ASP A 123 -7.50 10.70 5.98
CA ASP A 123 -7.32 11.69 7.05
C ASP A 123 -6.94 11.06 8.39
N ALA A 124 -6.88 9.73 8.48
CA ALA A 124 -6.66 9.01 9.73
C ALA A 124 -5.66 7.85 9.61
N LEU A 125 -4.58 8.03 8.83
CA LEU A 125 -3.54 7.01 8.67
C LEU A 125 -2.72 6.84 9.98
N PRO A 126 -2.51 5.62 10.50
CA PRO A 126 -1.54 5.40 11.58
C PRO A 126 -0.09 5.57 11.13
N HIS A 127 0.18 5.33 9.84
CA HIS A 127 1.49 5.45 9.23
C HIS A 127 1.37 5.72 7.72
N TYR A 128 2.38 6.37 7.10
CA TYR A 128 2.37 6.62 5.66
C TYR A 128 2.89 5.46 4.81
N PHE A 129 3.74 4.60 5.38
CA PHE A 129 4.21 3.36 4.73
C PHE A 129 3.46 2.19 5.34
N CYS A 130 2.68 1.48 4.53
CA CYS A 130 1.97 0.27 4.94
C CYS A 130 2.53 -0.94 4.19
N GLU A 131 3.26 -1.80 4.89
CA GLU A 131 3.86 -3.02 4.34
C GLU A 131 2.76 -4.01 3.91
N PHE A 132 2.91 -4.63 2.74
CA PHE A 132 1.94 -5.61 2.26
C PHE A 132 2.56 -6.88 1.67
N ASP A 133 3.87 -6.96 1.41
CA ASP A 133 4.47 -8.23 0.99
C ASP A 133 5.98 -8.21 1.24
N ILE A 134 6.57 -9.37 1.48
CA ILE A 134 8.03 -9.50 1.61
C ILE A 134 8.52 -10.64 0.73
N TRP A 135 9.42 -10.29 -0.19
CA TRP A 135 10.11 -11.25 -1.05
C TRP A 135 11.40 -11.72 -0.38
N ASP A 136 11.54 -13.03 -0.23
CA ASP A 136 12.76 -13.69 0.19
C ASP A 136 13.63 -14.00 -1.05
N ARG A 137 14.77 -13.30 -1.18
CA ARG A 137 15.68 -13.51 -2.31
C ARG A 137 16.38 -14.87 -2.26
N GLN A 138 16.53 -15.48 -1.09
CA GLN A 138 17.21 -16.78 -0.95
C GLN A 138 16.28 -17.93 -1.32
N GLN A 139 15.04 -17.87 -0.86
CA GLN A 139 14.04 -18.92 -1.11
C GLN A 139 13.24 -18.70 -2.39
N HIS A 140 13.34 -17.51 -3.01
CA HIS A 140 12.56 -17.12 -4.17
C HIS A 140 11.04 -17.29 -3.96
N CYS A 141 10.57 -16.86 -2.79
CA CYS A 141 9.16 -16.92 -2.41
C CYS A 141 8.74 -15.63 -1.70
N PHE A 142 7.43 -15.42 -1.64
CA PHE A 142 6.85 -14.40 -0.77
C PHE A 142 6.48 -15.03 0.56
N LEU A 143 6.79 -14.34 1.66
CA LEU A 143 6.45 -14.80 3.01
C LEU A 143 4.92 -14.79 3.22
N SER A 144 4.40 -15.72 4.01
CA SER A 144 3.01 -15.66 4.50
C SER A 144 2.80 -14.42 5.37
N THR A 145 1.56 -14.00 5.55
CA THR A 145 1.23 -12.87 6.41
C THR A 145 1.70 -13.08 7.84
N GLN A 146 1.61 -14.30 8.36
CA GLN A 146 2.14 -14.65 9.67
C GLN A 146 3.66 -14.48 9.73
N ALA A 147 4.40 -14.97 8.73
CA ALA A 147 5.85 -14.86 8.69
C ALA A 147 6.31 -13.40 8.55
N ARG A 148 5.61 -12.56 7.77
CA ARG A 148 5.89 -11.12 7.68
C ARG A 148 5.67 -10.42 9.02
N HIS A 149 4.54 -10.67 9.68
CA HIS A 149 4.27 -10.07 11.00
C HIS A 149 5.31 -10.48 12.04
N ALA A 150 5.75 -11.75 12.03
CA ALA A 150 6.81 -12.22 12.92
C ALA A 150 8.17 -11.54 12.62
N LEU A 151 8.50 -11.33 11.34
CA LEU A 151 9.72 -10.63 10.93
C LEU A 151 9.74 -9.15 11.33
N LEU A 152 8.57 -8.51 11.43
CA LEU A 152 8.44 -7.07 11.64
C LEU A 152 7.97 -6.67 13.04
N VAL A 153 7.82 -7.65 13.94
CA VAL A 153 7.32 -7.45 15.30
C VAL A 153 8.17 -6.45 16.07
N ASP A 154 7.53 -5.66 16.93
CA ASP A 154 8.18 -4.64 17.76
C ASP A 154 9.04 -3.63 16.97
N GLY A 155 8.68 -3.40 15.71
CA GLY A 155 9.32 -2.46 14.82
C GLY A 155 8.51 -1.19 14.51
N PRO A 156 9.07 -0.29 13.68
CA PRO A 156 8.40 0.91 13.19
C PRO A 156 7.51 0.62 11.96
N ILE A 157 7.26 -0.65 11.61
CA ILE A 157 6.57 -1.05 10.38
C ILE A 157 5.13 -1.41 10.64
N LEU A 158 4.22 -0.71 9.98
CA LEU A 158 2.80 -1.03 9.95
C LEU A 158 2.50 -1.88 8.71
N SER A 159 1.98 -3.09 8.88
CA SER A 159 1.40 -3.86 7.78
C SER A 159 0.02 -3.32 7.41
N VAL A 160 -0.42 -3.48 6.16
CA VAL A 160 -1.80 -3.21 5.73
C VAL A 160 -2.81 -3.99 6.60
N PRO A 161 -4.02 -3.47 6.82
CA PRO A 161 -4.95 -4.11 7.75
C PRO A 161 -5.51 -5.41 7.16
N VAL A 162 -5.40 -6.48 7.95
CA VAL A 162 -6.04 -7.77 7.65
C VAL A 162 -7.50 -7.71 8.05
N LEU A 163 -8.39 -7.91 7.08
CA LEU A 163 -9.84 -7.92 7.24
C LEU A 163 -10.37 -9.33 7.49
N TYR A 164 -9.69 -10.34 6.97
CA TYR A 164 -10.06 -11.75 7.10
C TYR A 164 -8.84 -12.64 6.91
N ALA A 165 -8.75 -13.72 7.69
CA ALA A 165 -7.77 -14.79 7.49
C ALA A 165 -8.45 -16.14 7.79
N GLY A 166 -8.43 -17.06 6.83
CA GLY A 166 -9.13 -18.33 6.95
C GLY A 166 -9.42 -18.99 5.61
N ILE A 167 -10.15 -20.10 5.64
CA ILE A 167 -10.62 -20.77 4.42
C ILE A 167 -11.57 -19.85 3.67
N ALA A 168 -11.33 -19.64 2.37
CA ALA A 168 -12.13 -18.74 1.54
C ALA A 168 -13.64 -18.96 1.74
N PRO A 169 -14.44 -17.89 1.93
CA PRO A 169 -15.87 -18.00 2.12
C PRO A 169 -16.56 -18.82 1.02
N ALA A 170 -17.61 -19.56 1.38
CA ALA A 170 -18.31 -20.43 0.44
C ALA A 170 -18.94 -19.62 -0.72
N LYS A 171 -19.36 -18.37 -0.46
CA LYS A 171 -19.96 -17.48 -1.45
C LYS A 171 -19.11 -16.23 -1.64
N GLN A 172 -18.97 -15.81 -2.90
CA GLN A 172 -18.28 -14.57 -3.24
C GLN A 172 -18.92 -13.34 -2.56
N SER A 173 -20.25 -13.36 -2.36
CA SER A 173 -20.96 -12.30 -1.64
C SER A 173 -20.42 -12.07 -0.23
N ASP A 174 -20.00 -13.12 0.44
CA ASP A 174 -19.53 -13.06 1.83
C ASP A 174 -18.12 -12.47 1.88
N LEU A 175 -17.28 -12.77 0.88
CA LEU A 175 -16.01 -12.05 0.67
C LEU A 175 -16.28 -10.56 0.39
N LEU A 176 -17.19 -10.26 -0.54
CA LEU A 176 -17.44 -8.87 -0.94
C LEU A 176 -18.12 -8.04 0.15
N ALA A 177 -18.74 -8.68 1.15
CA ALA A 177 -19.25 -8.00 2.34
C ALA A 177 -18.13 -7.38 3.21
N LEU A 178 -16.87 -7.80 3.03
CA LEU A 178 -15.71 -7.16 3.66
C LEU A 178 -15.41 -5.76 3.07
N VAL A 179 -15.97 -5.43 1.91
CA VAL A 179 -15.84 -4.10 1.30
C VAL A 179 -16.73 -3.12 2.08
N THR A 180 -16.12 -2.51 3.07
CA THR A 180 -16.75 -1.53 3.95
C THR A 180 -16.03 -0.18 3.84
N TYR A 181 -16.32 0.71 4.77
CA TYR A 181 -15.59 1.95 4.95
C TYR A 181 -14.09 1.71 5.12
N SER A 182 -13.26 2.56 4.53
CA SER A 182 -11.81 2.47 4.74
C SER A 182 -11.47 2.73 6.20
N LEU A 183 -10.54 1.95 6.76
CA LEU A 183 -10.05 2.16 8.12
C LEU A 183 -9.24 3.45 8.28
N ALA A 184 -8.78 4.04 7.17
CA ALA A 184 -7.99 5.26 7.16
C ALA A 184 -8.82 6.54 6.90
N LYS A 185 -10.16 6.45 6.92
CA LYS A 185 -11.09 7.56 6.71
C LYS A 185 -11.99 7.80 7.92
N SER A 186 -11.96 9.02 8.46
CA SER A 186 -12.90 9.46 9.48
C SER A 186 -14.27 9.84 8.93
N THR A 187 -15.27 9.99 9.79
CA THR A 187 -16.57 10.55 9.41
C THR A 187 -16.48 11.98 8.88
N THR A 188 -15.38 12.69 9.19
CA THR A 188 -15.13 14.09 8.81
C THR A 188 -14.13 14.26 7.67
N TRP A 189 -13.70 13.17 7.02
CA TRP A 189 -12.63 13.18 6.02
C TRP A 189 -12.85 14.19 4.89
N LYS A 190 -14.11 14.42 4.48
CA LYS A 190 -14.47 15.39 3.43
C LYS A 190 -14.13 16.81 3.87
N SER A 191 -14.48 17.17 5.11
CA SER A 191 -14.14 18.49 5.67
C SER A 191 -12.63 18.64 5.85
N CYS A 192 -11.93 17.59 6.30
CA CYS A 192 -10.47 17.59 6.37
C CYS A 192 -9.84 17.81 4.99
N PHE A 193 -10.34 17.12 3.95
CA PHE A 193 -9.89 17.29 2.57
C PHE A 193 -9.99 18.74 2.12
N GLU A 194 -11.15 19.38 2.28
CA GLU A 194 -11.36 20.79 1.89
C GLU A 194 -10.42 21.75 2.63
N GLN A 195 -10.19 21.53 3.92
CA GLN A 195 -9.23 22.30 4.72
C GLN A 195 -7.80 22.17 4.19
N ILE A 196 -7.37 20.94 3.84
CA ILE A 196 -6.05 20.70 3.25
C ILE A 196 -5.94 21.39 1.88
N ILE A 197 -6.96 21.28 1.03
CA ILE A 197 -6.97 21.94 -0.28
C ILE A 197 -6.84 23.46 -0.16
N GLN A 198 -7.56 24.07 0.79
CA GLN A 198 -7.45 25.49 1.08
C GLN A 198 -6.04 25.85 1.60
N ARG A 199 -5.48 25.07 2.53
CA ARG A 199 -4.14 25.28 3.10
C ARG A 199 -3.05 25.23 2.03
N GLU A 200 -3.14 24.26 1.13
CA GLU A 200 -2.21 24.08 0.00
C GLU A 200 -2.48 25.06 -1.16
N LYS A 201 -3.52 25.91 -1.05
CA LYS A 201 -3.93 26.91 -2.06
C LYS A 201 -4.21 26.28 -3.42
N LEU A 202 -4.87 25.11 -3.42
CA LEU A 202 -5.24 24.39 -4.63
C LEU A 202 -6.70 24.69 -5.03
N ASP A 203 -7.03 24.47 -6.31
CA ASP A 203 -8.40 24.60 -6.80
C ASP A 203 -9.28 23.46 -6.27
N LEU A 204 -10.26 23.81 -5.45
CA LEU A 204 -11.16 22.86 -4.80
C LEU A 204 -12.03 22.08 -5.79
N THR A 205 -12.54 22.74 -6.83
CA THR A 205 -13.39 22.08 -7.84
C THR A 205 -12.59 21.05 -8.60
N LYS A 206 -11.36 21.38 -8.99
CA LYS A 206 -10.45 20.46 -9.67
C LYS A 206 -10.05 19.30 -8.74
N ALA A 207 -9.72 19.59 -7.49
CA ALA A 207 -9.33 18.58 -6.51
C ALA A 207 -10.46 17.56 -6.27
N TRP A 208 -11.71 18.02 -6.15
CA TRP A 208 -12.88 17.13 -6.00
C TRP A 208 -13.19 16.29 -7.24
N LYS A 209 -12.85 16.74 -8.44
CA LYS A 209 -12.94 15.91 -9.67
C LYS A 209 -11.90 14.79 -9.69
N GLN A 210 -10.81 14.96 -8.95
CA GLN A 210 -9.68 14.03 -8.87
C GLN A 210 -9.66 13.24 -7.55
N CYS A 211 -10.75 13.32 -6.77
CA CYS A 211 -10.90 12.61 -5.51
C CYS A 211 -12.09 11.68 -5.63
N ASP A 212 -11.87 10.42 -5.27
CA ASP A 212 -12.97 9.51 -5.01
C ASP A 212 -13.75 10.01 -3.77
N LYS A 213 -15.08 10.10 -3.93
CA LYS A 213 -16.00 10.69 -2.95
C LYS A 213 -16.65 9.66 -2.04
N SER A 214 -16.43 8.38 -2.31
CA SER A 214 -16.98 7.29 -1.51
C SER A 214 -16.31 7.25 -0.14
N ASP A 215 -17.05 6.81 0.88
CA ASP A 215 -16.47 6.54 2.19
C ASP A 215 -15.86 5.12 2.25
N LEU A 216 -16.11 4.31 1.23
CA LEU A 216 -15.63 2.94 1.10
C LEU A 216 -14.14 2.87 0.75
N MET A 217 -13.49 1.79 1.17
CA MET A 217 -12.15 1.42 0.71
C MET A 217 -12.07 1.27 -0.82
N GLU A 218 -10.86 1.25 -1.38
CA GLU A 218 -10.68 0.98 -2.82
C GLU A 218 -11.20 -0.43 -3.19
N GLY A 219 -10.92 -1.40 -2.33
CA GLY A 219 -11.30 -2.79 -2.53
C GLY A 219 -10.47 -3.73 -1.68
N LEU A 220 -10.31 -4.95 -2.16
CA LEU A 220 -9.67 -6.05 -1.43
C LEU A 220 -8.40 -6.50 -2.14
N TYR A 221 -7.36 -6.72 -1.35
CA TYR A 221 -6.19 -7.49 -1.75
C TYR A 221 -6.29 -8.87 -1.14
N LEU A 222 -6.15 -9.92 -1.94
CA LEU A 222 -6.25 -11.30 -1.46
C LEU A 222 -4.91 -12.00 -1.69
N LYS A 223 -4.48 -12.74 -0.69
CA LYS A 223 -3.36 -13.67 -0.75
C LYS A 223 -3.88 -15.08 -0.53
N ILE A 224 -3.40 -16.01 -1.35
CA ILE A 224 -3.55 -17.44 -1.12
C ILE A 224 -2.27 -17.86 -0.42
N GLU A 225 -2.39 -18.36 0.80
CA GLU A 225 -1.23 -18.65 1.64
C GLU A 225 -1.18 -20.12 2.06
N THR A 226 0.04 -20.65 2.14
CA THR A 226 0.38 -21.77 3.01
C THR A 226 0.80 -21.22 4.37
N ASP A 227 1.17 -22.09 5.32
CA ASP A 227 1.64 -21.65 6.63
C ASP A 227 2.84 -20.68 6.54
N GLU A 228 3.72 -20.88 5.55
CA GLU A 228 4.98 -20.14 5.43
C GLU A 228 5.02 -19.15 4.25
N HIS A 229 4.21 -19.33 3.21
CA HIS A 229 4.37 -18.59 1.96
C HIS A 229 3.07 -18.07 1.35
N THR A 230 3.17 -16.90 0.71
CA THR A 230 2.15 -16.43 -0.23
C THR A 230 2.36 -17.07 -1.60
N VAL A 231 1.47 -17.98 -1.98
CA VAL A 231 1.55 -18.78 -3.23
C VAL A 231 0.68 -18.23 -4.36
N GLY A 232 -0.27 -17.34 -4.03
CA GLY A 232 -1.13 -16.70 -5.01
C GLY A 232 -1.63 -15.36 -4.51
N ARG A 233 -2.08 -14.52 -5.45
CA ARG A 233 -2.57 -13.17 -5.14
C ARG A 233 -3.64 -12.75 -6.12
N LEU A 234 -4.64 -12.03 -5.62
CA LEU A 234 -5.73 -11.45 -6.39
C LEU A 234 -6.05 -10.06 -5.87
N LYS A 235 -6.67 -9.23 -6.72
CA LYS A 235 -7.28 -7.97 -6.29
C LYS A 235 -8.73 -7.91 -6.74
N TRP A 236 -9.58 -7.33 -5.91
CA TRP A 236 -10.91 -6.91 -6.28
C TRP A 236 -11.04 -5.41 -6.04
N VAL A 237 -11.41 -4.66 -7.06
CA VAL A 237 -11.54 -3.20 -7.03
C VAL A 237 -12.99 -2.83 -7.31
N ARG A 238 -13.57 -1.94 -6.50
CA ARG A 238 -14.97 -1.52 -6.67
C ARG A 238 -15.18 -0.73 -7.97
N GLN A 239 -16.41 -0.74 -8.47
CA GLN A 239 -16.73 -0.19 -9.79
C GLN A 239 -16.67 1.35 -9.85
N ASP A 240 -17.22 2.02 -8.84
CA ASP A 240 -17.28 3.48 -8.73
C ASP A 240 -15.91 4.13 -8.50
N PHE A 241 -14.96 3.41 -7.89
CA PHE A 241 -13.58 3.88 -7.73
C PHE A 241 -12.89 4.15 -9.06
N VAL A 242 -13.00 3.21 -10.00
CA VAL A 242 -12.35 3.34 -11.31
C VAL A 242 -12.99 4.45 -12.12
N GLN A 243 -14.30 4.69 -11.96
CA GLN A 243 -14.95 5.83 -12.60
C GLN A 243 -14.34 7.16 -12.12
N ALA A 244 -14.06 7.30 -10.82
CA ALA A 244 -13.38 8.50 -10.30
C ALA A 244 -11.96 8.69 -10.90
N ILE A 245 -11.22 7.61 -11.16
CA ILE A 245 -9.91 7.68 -11.84
C ILE A 245 -10.06 8.14 -13.30
N LEU A 246 -11.05 7.60 -14.01
CA LEU A 246 -11.31 7.93 -15.42
C LEU A 246 -11.78 9.39 -15.56
N ASP A 247 -12.69 9.83 -14.68
CA ASP A 247 -13.25 11.19 -14.66
C ASP A 247 -12.19 12.25 -14.33
N ALA A 248 -11.14 11.88 -13.57
CA ALA A 248 -10.04 12.77 -13.24
C ALA A 248 -9.25 13.25 -14.48
N GLY A 249 -9.27 12.49 -15.58
CA GLY A 249 -8.68 12.84 -16.89
C GLY A 249 -7.15 13.02 -16.92
N GLN A 250 -6.46 12.86 -15.78
CA GLN A 250 -5.01 13.01 -15.63
C GLN A 250 -4.46 11.95 -14.68
N HIS A 251 -3.29 11.39 -15.00
CA HIS A 251 -2.59 10.43 -14.14
C HIS A 251 -2.19 11.10 -12.81
N HIS A 252 -2.28 10.37 -11.69
CA HIS A 252 -2.00 10.92 -10.34
C HIS A 252 -0.60 11.54 -10.21
N ALA A 253 0.36 11.08 -11.02
CA ALA A 253 1.72 11.64 -11.06
C ALA A 253 1.74 13.11 -11.49
N ASP A 254 0.82 13.53 -12.36
CA ASP A 254 0.71 14.88 -12.90
C ASP A 254 -0.24 15.78 -12.10
N GLN A 255 -0.91 15.20 -11.10
CA GLN A 255 -1.77 15.92 -10.18
C GLN A 255 -0.96 16.63 -9.09
N PRO A 256 -1.45 17.77 -8.57
CA PRO A 256 -0.85 18.46 -7.43
C PRO A 256 -0.58 17.53 -6.25
N PHE A 257 0.42 17.88 -5.44
CA PHE A 257 0.73 17.15 -4.22
C PHE A 257 -0.31 17.53 -3.15
N ILE A 258 -1.22 16.60 -2.84
CA ILE A 258 -2.17 16.72 -1.72
C ILE A 258 -1.73 15.73 -0.66
N PRO A 259 -1.28 16.17 0.54
CA PRO A 259 -0.85 15.26 1.59
C PRO A 259 -2.06 14.56 2.21
N ASN A 260 -2.06 13.23 2.28
CA ASN A 260 -2.92 12.53 3.23
C ASN A 260 -2.49 12.89 4.66
N GLN A 261 -3.38 12.73 5.63
CA GLN A 261 -3.11 13.07 7.02
C GLN A 261 -2.93 11.80 7.89
N LEU A 262 -2.05 11.93 8.88
CA LEU A 262 -1.95 10.94 9.94
C LEU A 262 -3.06 11.16 10.97
N THR A 263 -3.47 10.09 11.62
CA THR A 263 -4.33 10.16 12.81
C THR A 263 -3.60 10.82 13.99
N SER A 264 -4.36 11.33 14.95
CA SER A 264 -3.81 11.95 16.16
C SER A 264 -2.93 10.97 16.93
N GLY A 265 -1.78 11.44 17.42
CA GLY A 265 -0.83 10.64 18.19
C GLY A 265 0.06 9.70 17.36
N ALA A 266 -0.11 9.65 16.04
CA ALA A 266 0.83 8.93 15.18
C ALA A 266 2.18 9.65 15.12
N ASP A 267 3.25 8.91 15.37
CA ASP A 267 4.63 9.34 15.17
C ASP A 267 5.37 8.30 14.33
N ILE A 268 5.65 8.66 13.08
CA ILE A 268 6.35 7.77 12.13
C ILE A 268 7.82 7.59 12.51
N TYR A 269 8.39 8.42 13.37
CA TYR A 269 9.79 8.33 13.81
C TYR A 269 9.96 7.58 15.13
N SER A 270 8.87 7.16 15.77
CA SER A 270 8.94 6.30 16.95
C SER A 270 9.60 4.96 16.59
N PRO A 271 10.52 4.42 17.43
CA PRO A 271 11.14 3.11 17.18
C PRO A 271 10.15 1.95 17.09
N THR A 272 8.99 2.11 17.72
CA THR A 272 7.87 1.16 17.69
C THR A 272 6.57 1.87 17.34
N LEU A 273 5.62 1.17 16.72
CA LEU A 273 4.31 1.74 16.40
C LEU A 273 3.53 2.16 17.65
N ILE A 274 3.25 3.46 17.76
CA ILE A 274 2.41 4.01 18.84
C ILE A 274 0.92 3.75 18.56
N VAL A 275 0.53 3.97 17.30
CA VAL A 275 -0.84 3.81 16.78
C VAL A 275 -0.86 2.72 15.71
N ASN A 276 -1.93 1.93 15.67
CA ASN A 276 -2.16 0.88 14.69
C ASN A 276 -3.65 0.83 14.32
N TRP A 277 -4.01 -0.02 13.36
CA TRP A 277 -5.40 -0.16 12.86
C TRP A 277 -6.42 -0.51 13.94
N ASN A 278 -6.04 -1.25 14.99
CA ASN A 278 -6.94 -1.66 16.07
C ASN A 278 -7.22 -0.55 17.09
N LYS A 279 -6.34 0.46 17.18
CA LYS A 279 -6.50 1.61 18.09
C LYS A 279 -7.27 2.78 17.47
N LEU A 280 -7.78 2.60 16.24
CA LEU A 280 -8.54 3.60 15.52
C LEU A 280 -10.02 3.57 15.96
N ASN A 281 -10.34 4.20 17.10
CA ASN A 281 -11.73 4.56 17.43
C ASN A 281 -12.17 5.76 16.56
N ILE A 282 -12.20 5.58 15.24
CA ILE A 282 -12.49 6.67 14.28
C ILE A 282 -14.01 6.99 14.20
N ARG A 283 -14.84 6.31 15.00
CA ARG A 283 -16.29 6.48 14.98
C ARG A 283 -16.85 6.63 16.40
N GLU A 284 -16.58 7.79 16.98
CA GLU A 284 -17.55 8.48 17.83
C GLU A 284 -18.19 9.62 17.04
#